data_AF-A0A257GS76-F1
#
_entry.id   AF-A0A257GS76-F1
#
_cell.length_a   1.000
_cell.length_b   1.000
_cell.length_c   1.000
_cell.angle_alpha   90.00
_cell.angle_beta   90.00
_cell.angle_gamma   90.00
#
_symmetry.space_group_name_H-M   'P 1'
#
loop_
_entity.id
_entity.type
_entity.pdbx_description
1 polymer ?
#
loop_
_entity_poly.entity_id
_entity_poly.type
_entity_poly.pdbx_seq_one_letter_code
_entity_poly.pdbx_strand_id
1 'polypeptide(L)'
;MTRPLRPPFPDRAALAPLAASLAQQDWTEAALVLHLRQRLPGDQPARAARLARSLLQSFPARSAPDAAQILRHLQQSPQGRAVLAHARRYQLLPAHSLTPPAHRPIPPLHHLALPPLATEAELADWLAITPDQLTRFADLRGLSARTDSPWAPHYHHHLIAKSNGQLRLIEEPKPFLKRLQRRILAGLLNHIPPHPAAYGFVPGRNCIQAAARHAGEQIVLCFDLAQFFPSITDRRIYALFRALGYPAHCARSLAGLTTALTPAHVLHTANLAARDQLSNRHLPQGAPTSPALANLSALQLDRRLAGLAHSLGASYTRYADDLTFSGDARIAPILQRAVPQIVAEQGFRLNPAKTRAQPAHHRQTVTGITVNETLNPARGSYDLLKATIHHLSRPTDPRRHDRAFLANLHGRIAWVAQINPAKGAKLHDRLHAALLTPQDS
;
A
#
# COMPACT_ATOMS: atom_id res chain seq x y z
N MET A 1 -36.54 -30.69 49.30
CA MET A 1 -36.50 -29.70 48.20
C MET A 1 -35.08 -29.62 47.67
N THR A 2 -34.80 -30.33 46.58
CA THR A 2 -33.53 -30.25 45.86
C THR A 2 -33.43 -28.88 45.19
N ARG A 3 -32.50 -28.05 45.68
CA ARG A 3 -32.17 -26.76 45.06
C ARG A 3 -31.76 -27.05 43.61
N PRO A 4 -32.41 -26.49 42.58
CA PRO A 4 -32.01 -26.77 41.21
C PRO A 4 -30.54 -26.37 41.04
N LEU A 5 -29.72 -27.33 40.59
CA LEU A 5 -28.31 -27.12 40.28
C LEU A 5 -28.23 -26.00 39.25
N ARG A 6 -27.80 -24.81 39.70
CA ARG A 6 -27.56 -23.68 38.79
C ARG A 6 -26.44 -24.10 37.83
N PRO A 7 -26.63 -23.91 36.51
CA PRO A 7 -25.58 -24.24 35.54
C PRO A 7 -24.30 -23.45 35.86
N PRO A 8 -23.11 -24.03 35.62
CA PRO A 8 -21.85 -23.36 35.89
C PRO A 8 -21.72 -22.07 35.05
N PHE A 9 -21.26 -20.99 35.67
CA PHE A 9 -21.04 -19.71 34.98
C PHE A 9 -19.90 -19.85 33.95
N PRO A 10 -20.11 -19.45 32.68
CA PRO A 10 -19.16 -19.73 31.61
C PRO A 10 -18.00 -18.72 31.59
N ASP A 11 -17.10 -18.77 32.59
CA ASP A 11 -16.02 -17.77 32.79
C ASP A 11 -15.17 -17.49 31.54
N ARG A 12 -14.84 -18.53 30.75
CA ARG A 12 -13.99 -18.37 29.54
C ARG A 12 -14.69 -17.64 28.39
N ALA A 13 -16.01 -17.74 28.29
CA ALA A 13 -16.80 -17.21 27.18
C ALA A 13 -17.74 -16.07 27.59
N ALA A 14 -17.85 -15.75 28.88
CA ALA A 14 -18.82 -14.81 29.42
C ALA A 14 -18.77 -13.42 28.75
N LEU A 15 -17.58 -12.95 28.37
CA LEU A 15 -17.39 -11.65 27.72
C LEU A 15 -17.26 -11.74 26.18
N ALA A 16 -17.29 -12.94 25.60
CA ALA A 16 -17.15 -13.12 24.16
C ALA A 16 -18.28 -12.43 23.35
N PRO A 17 -19.56 -12.52 23.74
CA PRO A 17 -20.63 -11.79 23.05
C PRO A 17 -20.47 -10.26 23.13
N LEU A 18 -19.97 -9.76 24.27
CA LEU A 18 -19.69 -8.34 24.45
C LEU A 18 -18.56 -7.90 23.49
N ALA A 19 -17.46 -8.65 23.46
CA ALA A 19 -16.33 -8.39 22.59
C ALA A 19 -16.70 -8.41 21.10
N ALA A 20 -17.50 -9.40 20.68
CA ALA A 20 -18.02 -9.50 19.32
C ALA A 20 -18.86 -8.28 18.94
N SER A 21 -19.74 -7.83 19.84
CA SER A 21 -20.61 -6.68 19.59
C SER A 21 -19.85 -5.34 19.56
N LEU A 22 -18.79 -5.20 20.36
CA LEU A 22 -17.91 -4.03 20.36
C LEU A 22 -17.10 -3.91 19.06
N ALA A 23 -16.70 -5.04 18.45
CA ALA A 23 -15.95 -5.05 17.19
C ALA A 23 -16.75 -4.52 15.98
N GLN A 24 -18.05 -4.26 16.15
CA GLN A 24 -18.98 -3.75 15.14
C GLN A 24 -19.39 -2.27 15.38
N GLN A 25 -18.85 -1.62 16.41
CA GLN A 25 -19.17 -0.23 16.73
C GLN A 25 -18.17 0.74 16.13
N ASP A 26 -18.61 1.99 15.96
CA ASP A 26 -17.71 3.11 15.75
C ASP A 26 -16.74 3.19 16.93
N TRP A 27 -15.44 3.29 16.64
CA TRP A 27 -14.41 3.25 17.66
C TRP A 27 -14.19 4.62 18.31
N THR A 28 -15.27 5.19 18.84
CA THR A 28 -15.31 6.49 19.54
C THR A 28 -15.79 6.32 20.97
N GLU A 29 -15.40 7.22 21.88
CA GLU A 29 -15.81 7.12 23.29
C GLU A 29 -17.33 7.14 23.42
N ALA A 30 -18.01 8.05 22.71
CA ALA A 30 -19.46 8.16 22.74
C ALA A 30 -20.17 6.86 22.30
N ALA A 31 -19.77 6.28 21.16
CA ALA A 31 -20.37 5.05 20.65
C ALA A 31 -20.09 3.85 21.56
N LEU A 32 -18.86 3.70 22.06
CA LEU A 32 -18.49 2.62 22.96
C LEU A 32 -19.23 2.73 24.30
N VAL A 33 -19.35 3.93 24.88
CA VAL A 33 -20.09 4.14 26.13
C VAL A 33 -21.57 3.82 25.95
N LEU A 34 -22.20 4.34 24.89
CA LEU A 34 -23.60 4.05 24.60
C LEU A 34 -23.84 2.54 24.45
N HIS A 35 -23.00 1.88 23.65
CA HIS A 35 -23.09 0.43 23.44
C HIS A 35 -22.86 -0.34 24.73
N LEU A 36 -21.85 0.00 25.53
CA LEU A 36 -21.60 -0.68 26.81
C LEU A 36 -22.76 -0.50 27.79
N ARG A 37 -23.41 0.67 27.85
CA ARG A 37 -24.59 0.89 28.72
C ARG A 37 -25.76 0.00 28.36
N GLN A 38 -25.98 -0.27 27.08
CA GLN A 38 -27.07 -1.14 26.62
C GLN A 38 -26.81 -2.63 26.88
N ARG A 39 -25.55 -3.02 27.18
CA ARG A 39 -25.10 -4.41 27.07
C ARG A 39 -24.53 -4.97 28.36
N LEU A 40 -24.01 -4.11 29.24
CA LEU A 40 -23.61 -4.50 30.58
C LEU A 40 -24.85 -4.81 31.44
N PRO A 41 -24.77 -5.81 32.33
CA PRO A 41 -25.90 -6.18 33.19
C PRO A 41 -26.18 -5.08 34.24
N GLY A 42 -27.39 -4.55 34.29
CA GLY A 42 -27.77 -3.44 35.19
C GLY A 42 -27.24 -2.07 34.77
N ASP A 43 -27.79 -0.98 35.32
CA ASP A 43 -27.36 0.38 34.96
C ASP A 43 -26.00 0.72 35.61
N GLN A 44 -24.96 0.83 34.78
CA GLN A 44 -23.58 1.01 35.23
C GLN A 44 -22.81 2.07 34.41
N PRO A 45 -23.26 3.34 34.40
CA PRO A 45 -22.72 4.37 33.51
C PRO A 45 -21.22 4.63 33.75
N ALA A 46 -20.80 4.69 35.02
CA ALA A 46 -19.40 4.91 35.38
C ALA A 46 -18.49 3.73 35.01
N ARG A 47 -19.01 2.50 34.96
CA ARG A 47 -18.21 1.33 34.53
C ARG A 47 -18.10 1.28 33.01
N ALA A 48 -19.18 1.58 32.29
CA ALA A 48 -19.17 1.72 30.83
C ALA A 48 -18.14 2.76 30.38
N ALA A 49 -18.16 3.97 30.97
CA ALA A 49 -17.20 5.04 30.67
C ALA A 49 -15.73 4.63 30.89
N ARG A 50 -15.43 4.05 32.06
CA ARG A 50 -14.06 3.60 32.37
C ARG A 50 -13.57 2.50 31.42
N LEU A 51 -14.46 1.57 31.06
CA LEU A 51 -14.11 0.49 30.15
C LEU A 51 -13.89 0.99 28.72
N ALA A 52 -14.75 1.90 28.23
CA ALA A 52 -14.58 2.54 26.92
C ALA A 52 -13.23 3.27 26.81
N ARG A 53 -12.87 4.08 27.83
CA ARG A 53 -11.57 4.77 27.87
C ARG A 53 -10.41 3.79 27.90
N SER A 54 -10.51 2.73 28.69
CA SER A 54 -9.48 1.68 28.74
C SER A 54 -9.28 1.01 27.36
N LEU A 55 -10.37 0.71 26.65
CA LEU A 55 -10.31 0.14 25.30
C LEU A 55 -9.65 1.12 24.31
N LEU A 56 -10.02 2.40 24.33
CA LEU A 56 -9.44 3.41 23.44
C LEU A 56 -7.96 3.69 23.72
N GLN A 57 -7.56 3.64 24.99
CA GLN A 57 -6.15 3.76 25.37
C GLN A 57 -5.32 2.57 24.88
N SER A 58 -5.85 1.35 24.97
CA SER A 58 -5.15 0.15 24.50
C SER A 58 -5.19 -0.03 22.99
N PHE A 59 -6.22 0.50 22.32
CA PHE A 59 -6.40 0.44 20.87
C PHE A 59 -6.65 1.86 20.31
N PRO A 60 -5.60 2.65 20.11
CA PRO A 60 -5.72 4.06 19.70
C PRO A 60 -6.11 4.26 18.22
N ALA A 61 -6.19 3.17 17.44
CA ALA A 61 -6.63 3.23 16.05
C ALA A 61 -8.11 3.65 15.95
N ARG A 62 -8.49 4.35 14.87
CA ARG A 62 -9.89 4.80 14.66
C ARG A 62 -10.84 3.68 14.21
N SER A 63 -10.31 2.52 13.83
CA SER A 63 -11.08 1.34 13.45
C SER A 63 -11.18 0.36 14.61
N ALA A 64 -12.33 -0.28 14.77
CA ALA A 64 -12.53 -1.27 15.83
C ALA A 64 -11.55 -2.46 15.70
N PRO A 65 -10.84 -2.85 16.78
CA PRO A 65 -10.01 -4.04 16.81
C PRO A 65 -10.86 -5.31 16.74
N ASP A 66 -10.19 -6.46 16.61
CA ASP A 66 -10.87 -7.73 16.47
C ASP A 66 -11.54 -8.16 17.77
N ALA A 67 -12.65 -8.88 17.66
CA ALA A 67 -13.34 -9.45 18.83
C ALA A 67 -12.38 -10.25 19.74
N ALA A 68 -11.41 -10.97 19.17
CA ALA A 68 -10.41 -11.70 19.95
C ALA A 68 -9.39 -10.79 20.68
N GLN A 69 -9.05 -9.63 20.10
CA GLN A 69 -8.20 -8.63 20.76
C GLN A 69 -8.98 -7.95 21.89
N ILE A 70 -10.22 -7.55 21.63
CA ILE A 70 -11.13 -6.97 22.62
C ILE A 70 -11.32 -7.96 23.77
N LEU A 71 -11.64 -9.22 23.48
CA LEU A 71 -11.84 -10.25 24.50
C LEU A 71 -10.61 -10.42 25.40
N ARG A 72 -9.41 -10.51 24.82
CA ARG A 72 -8.16 -10.57 25.60
C ARG A 72 -8.00 -9.35 26.50
N HIS A 73 -8.26 -8.15 25.99
CA HIS A 73 -8.22 -6.92 26.78
C HIS A 73 -9.24 -6.94 27.93
N LEU A 74 -10.48 -7.36 27.66
CA LEU A 74 -11.52 -7.49 28.67
C LEU A 74 -11.14 -8.50 29.77
N GLN A 75 -10.45 -9.58 29.43
CA GLN A 75 -10.00 -10.58 30.40
C GLN A 75 -8.80 -10.08 31.24
N GLN A 76 -7.91 -9.28 30.64
CA GLN A 76 -6.66 -8.87 31.27
C GLN A 76 -6.77 -7.56 32.05
N SER A 77 -7.62 -6.62 31.62
CA SER A 77 -7.76 -5.30 32.22
C SER A 77 -8.52 -5.30 33.56
N PRO A 78 -8.16 -4.42 34.52
CA PRO A 78 -8.93 -4.25 35.76
C PRO A 78 -10.41 -3.94 35.52
N GLN A 79 -10.70 -3.11 34.51
CA GLN A 79 -12.06 -2.70 34.14
C GLN A 79 -12.88 -3.88 33.62
N GLY A 80 -12.30 -4.71 32.75
CA GLY A 80 -12.98 -5.89 32.23
C GLY A 80 -13.14 -7.00 33.28
N ARG A 81 -12.15 -7.22 34.15
CA ARG A 81 -12.28 -8.12 35.31
C ARG A 81 -13.40 -7.69 36.26
N ALA A 82 -13.59 -6.39 36.47
CA ALA A 82 -14.69 -5.87 37.27
C ALA A 82 -16.07 -6.16 36.64
N VAL A 83 -16.18 -6.10 35.31
CA VAL A 83 -17.39 -6.53 34.60
C VAL A 83 -17.64 -8.02 34.79
N LEU A 84 -16.61 -8.86 34.62
CA LEU A 84 -16.73 -10.31 34.82
C LEU A 84 -17.12 -10.66 36.26
N ALA A 85 -16.51 -10.03 37.26
CA ALA A 85 -16.81 -10.25 38.66
C ALA A 85 -18.27 -9.88 39.00
N HIS A 86 -18.78 -8.79 38.43
CA HIS A 86 -20.17 -8.40 38.59
C HIS A 86 -21.12 -9.38 37.90
N ALA A 87 -20.84 -9.77 36.66
CA ALA A 87 -21.60 -10.76 35.92
C ALA A 87 -21.69 -12.09 36.70
N ARG A 88 -20.58 -12.52 37.29
CA ARG A 88 -20.49 -13.71 38.15
C ARG A 88 -21.30 -13.58 39.44
N ARG A 89 -21.22 -12.43 40.13
CA ARG A 89 -21.94 -12.16 41.38
C ARG A 89 -23.44 -12.25 41.21
N TYR A 90 -23.96 -11.70 40.11
CA TYR A 90 -25.40 -11.63 39.85
C TYR A 90 -25.91 -12.73 38.91
N GLN A 91 -25.03 -13.60 38.40
CA GLN A 91 -25.36 -14.62 37.39
C GLN A 91 -26.03 -14.02 36.15
N LEU A 92 -25.56 -12.82 35.73
CA LEU A 92 -26.07 -12.08 34.58
C LEU A 92 -24.97 -11.93 33.55
N LEU A 93 -25.13 -12.57 32.39
CA LEU A 93 -24.22 -12.41 31.27
C LEU A 93 -24.52 -11.11 30.50
N PRO A 94 -23.50 -10.47 29.90
CA PRO A 94 -23.75 -9.45 28.88
C PRO A 94 -24.68 -10.00 27.80
N ALA A 95 -25.64 -9.19 27.37
CA ALA A 95 -26.60 -9.62 26.36
C ALA A 95 -25.90 -10.06 25.05
N HIS A 96 -26.50 -10.95 24.26
CA HIS A 96 -25.98 -11.35 22.94
C HIS A 96 -26.37 -10.34 21.87
N SER A 97 -25.49 -10.10 20.90
CA SER A 97 -25.80 -9.18 19.79
C SER A 97 -26.29 -10.03 18.66
N LEU A 98 -27.57 -9.88 18.33
CA LEU A 98 -28.17 -10.54 17.17
C LEU A 98 -28.02 -9.70 15.91
N THR A 99 -27.47 -8.48 16.03
CA THR A 99 -27.14 -7.63 14.89
C THR A 99 -26.05 -8.29 14.05
N PRO A 100 -26.30 -8.52 12.74
CA PRO A 100 -25.28 -9.07 11.86
C PRO A 100 -24.11 -8.10 11.71
N PRO A 101 -22.89 -8.59 11.39
CA PRO A 101 -21.79 -7.74 10.97
C PRO A 101 -22.24 -6.83 9.83
N ALA A 102 -21.70 -5.61 9.78
CA ALA A 102 -22.01 -4.66 8.73
C ALA A 102 -20.74 -3.99 8.22
N HIS A 103 -20.73 -3.62 6.95
CA HIS A 103 -19.71 -2.77 6.37
C HIS A 103 -19.86 -1.34 6.93
N ARG A 104 -18.86 -0.87 7.69
CA ARG A 104 -18.89 0.40 8.42
C ARG A 104 -17.54 1.12 8.33
N PRO A 105 -17.31 1.95 7.30
CA PRO A 105 -16.08 2.71 7.18
C PRO A 105 -15.87 3.62 8.39
N ILE A 106 -14.64 4.04 8.66
CA ILE A 106 -14.43 5.11 9.66
C ILE A 106 -15.12 6.41 9.20
N PRO A 107 -15.51 7.32 10.12
CA PRO A 107 -16.31 8.49 9.76
C PRO A 107 -15.78 9.34 8.59
N PRO A 108 -14.46 9.61 8.48
CA PRO A 108 -13.92 10.34 7.32
C PRO A 108 -14.10 9.65 5.96
N LEU A 109 -14.43 8.36 5.93
CA LEU A 109 -14.54 7.53 4.72
C LEU A 109 -15.98 7.12 4.38
N HIS A 110 -16.98 7.59 5.14
CA HIS A 110 -18.40 7.26 4.89
C HIS A 110 -18.90 7.67 3.50
N HIS A 111 -18.27 8.69 2.88
CA HIS A 111 -18.64 9.20 1.56
C HIS A 111 -18.18 8.29 0.41
N LEU A 112 -17.33 7.29 0.66
CA LEU A 112 -16.84 6.38 -0.37
C LEU A 112 -17.91 5.32 -0.66
N ALA A 113 -18.36 5.25 -1.92
CA ALA A 113 -19.28 4.23 -2.39
C ALA A 113 -18.53 2.91 -2.65
N LEU A 114 -18.25 2.16 -1.58
CA LEU A 114 -17.59 0.86 -1.62
C LEU A 114 -18.61 -0.29 -1.51
N PRO A 115 -18.34 -1.48 -2.09
CA PRO A 115 -19.26 -2.61 -1.99
C PRO A 115 -19.43 -3.00 -0.51
N PRO A 116 -20.67 -3.06 0.01
CA PRO A 116 -20.94 -3.24 1.44
C PRO A 116 -20.86 -4.71 1.85
N LEU A 117 -19.68 -5.31 1.73
CA LEU A 117 -19.45 -6.73 2.00
C LEU A 117 -19.36 -6.95 3.51
N ALA A 118 -20.35 -7.64 4.08
CA ALA A 118 -20.48 -7.91 5.50
C ALA A 118 -20.03 -9.34 5.88
N THR A 119 -20.12 -10.29 4.95
CA THR A 119 -19.78 -11.70 5.19
C THR A 119 -18.78 -12.25 4.18
N GLU A 120 -18.13 -13.38 4.50
CA GLU A 120 -17.24 -14.06 3.56
C GLU A 120 -18.01 -14.68 2.39
N ALA A 121 -19.28 -15.07 2.59
CA ALA A 121 -20.16 -15.54 1.53
C ALA A 121 -20.43 -14.42 0.52
N GLU A 122 -20.84 -13.24 0.99
CA GLU A 122 -21.03 -12.06 0.13
C GLU A 122 -19.73 -11.65 -0.59
N LEU A 123 -18.58 -11.74 0.08
CA LEU A 123 -17.29 -11.48 -0.56
C LEU A 123 -16.98 -12.50 -1.67
N ALA A 124 -17.25 -13.79 -1.42
CA ALA A 124 -17.04 -14.85 -2.41
C ALA A 124 -17.97 -14.65 -3.63
N ASP A 125 -19.25 -14.38 -3.38
CA ASP A 125 -20.26 -14.08 -4.41
C ASP A 125 -19.86 -12.83 -5.21
N TRP A 126 -19.46 -11.77 -4.51
CA TRP A 126 -18.98 -10.53 -5.14
C TRP A 126 -17.72 -10.75 -5.95
N LEU A 127 -16.89 -11.75 -5.65
CA LEU A 127 -15.72 -12.13 -6.45
C LEU A 127 -16.06 -13.14 -7.56
N ALA A 128 -17.29 -13.67 -7.60
CA ALA A 128 -17.75 -14.79 -8.42
C ALA A 128 -16.89 -16.05 -8.23
N ILE A 129 -16.70 -16.45 -6.97
CA ILE A 129 -16.02 -17.68 -6.56
C ILE A 129 -16.78 -18.35 -5.41
N THR A 130 -16.48 -19.62 -5.14
CA THR A 130 -17.04 -20.30 -3.97
C THR A 130 -16.34 -19.89 -2.67
N PRO A 131 -16.96 -20.07 -1.49
CA PRO A 131 -16.30 -19.87 -0.19
C PRO A 131 -15.01 -20.70 -0.01
N ASP A 132 -14.98 -21.91 -0.57
CA ASP A 132 -13.78 -22.77 -0.55
C ASP A 132 -12.65 -22.18 -1.41
N GLN A 133 -12.99 -21.65 -2.59
CA GLN A 133 -12.04 -20.95 -3.43
C GLN A 133 -11.52 -19.68 -2.73
N LEU A 134 -12.40 -18.91 -2.08
CA LEU A 134 -11.99 -17.74 -1.29
C LEU A 134 -10.98 -18.15 -0.21
N THR A 135 -11.28 -19.18 0.56
CA THR A 135 -10.39 -19.71 1.60
C THR A 135 -9.04 -20.14 1.03
N ARG A 136 -9.06 -20.88 -0.10
CA ARG A 136 -7.86 -21.37 -0.79
C ARG A 136 -6.96 -20.23 -1.30
N PHE A 137 -7.53 -19.20 -1.93
CA PHE A 137 -6.76 -18.10 -2.54
C PHE A 137 -6.37 -17.02 -1.53
N ALA A 138 -7.16 -16.79 -0.48
CA ALA A 138 -6.74 -15.93 0.62
C ALA A 138 -5.53 -16.52 1.37
N ASP A 139 -5.46 -17.87 1.43
CA ASP A 139 -4.35 -18.65 1.99
C ASP A 139 -3.83 -18.08 3.33
N LEU A 140 -4.76 -17.82 4.26
CA LEU A 140 -4.45 -17.19 5.54
C LEU A 140 -3.52 -18.03 6.42
N ARG A 141 -3.41 -19.34 6.13
CA ARG A 141 -2.51 -20.28 6.80
C ARG A 141 -1.15 -20.42 6.09
N GLY A 142 -0.97 -19.77 4.94
CA GLY A 142 0.27 -19.82 4.15
C GLY A 142 0.62 -21.22 3.68
N LEU A 143 -0.38 -22.06 3.41
CA LEU A 143 -0.19 -23.46 3.02
C LEU A 143 0.51 -23.55 1.66
N SER A 144 0.20 -22.62 0.75
CA SER A 144 0.77 -22.62 -0.61
C SER A 144 2.29 -22.38 -0.63
N ALA A 145 2.82 -21.69 0.38
CA ALA A 145 4.26 -21.40 0.51
C ALA A 145 5.02 -22.45 1.32
N ARG A 146 4.30 -23.35 2.04
CA ARG A 146 4.85 -24.35 2.97
C ARG A 146 4.83 -25.78 2.43
N THR A 147 4.35 -25.97 1.21
CA THR A 147 4.28 -27.28 0.57
C THR A 147 5.41 -27.45 -0.44
N ASP A 148 5.85 -28.69 -0.61
CA ASP A 148 6.85 -29.06 -1.63
C ASP A 148 6.27 -29.14 -3.04
N SER A 149 4.94 -29.00 -3.18
CA SER A 149 4.29 -29.02 -4.49
C SER A 149 4.61 -27.74 -5.28
N PRO A 150 5.25 -27.84 -6.46
CA PRO A 150 5.56 -26.65 -7.28
C PRO A 150 4.29 -25.98 -7.85
N TRP A 151 3.15 -26.69 -7.85
CA TRP A 151 1.89 -26.19 -8.38
C TRP A 151 1.07 -25.39 -7.37
N ALA A 152 1.35 -25.55 -6.08
CA ALA A 152 0.56 -24.96 -5.00
C ALA A 152 0.73 -23.44 -4.82
N PRO A 153 1.92 -22.81 -4.97
CA PRO A 153 2.06 -21.37 -4.84
C PRO A 153 1.12 -20.60 -5.77
N HIS A 154 0.54 -19.51 -5.29
CA HIS A 154 -0.38 -18.70 -6.09
C HIS A 154 0.33 -17.70 -7.02
N TYR A 155 1.65 -17.61 -6.93
CA TYR A 155 2.48 -16.66 -7.68
C TYR A 155 3.59 -17.40 -8.45
N HIS A 156 3.96 -16.85 -9.60
CA HIS A 156 5.21 -17.14 -10.31
C HIS A 156 6.31 -16.23 -9.74
N HIS A 157 7.48 -16.81 -9.50
CA HIS A 157 8.62 -16.12 -8.89
C HIS A 157 9.70 -15.90 -9.95
N HIS A 158 9.99 -14.64 -10.25
CA HIS A 158 11.04 -14.25 -11.20
C HIS A 158 12.11 -13.44 -10.48
N LEU A 159 13.38 -13.73 -10.76
CA LEU A 159 14.51 -13.01 -10.16
C LEU A 159 15.14 -12.09 -11.19
N ILE A 160 15.21 -10.80 -10.85
CA ILE A 160 15.80 -9.77 -11.71
C ILE A 160 17.03 -9.20 -11.02
N ALA A 161 18.16 -9.18 -11.72
CA ALA A 161 19.38 -8.56 -11.21
C ALA A 161 19.21 -7.04 -11.04
N LYS A 162 19.54 -6.52 -9.87
CA LYS A 162 19.76 -5.09 -9.63
C LYS A 162 21.17 -4.71 -10.07
N SER A 163 21.38 -3.42 -10.32
CA SER A 163 22.68 -2.86 -10.66
C SER A 163 23.77 -3.09 -9.61
N ASN A 164 23.38 -3.31 -8.35
CA ASN A 164 24.29 -3.62 -7.23
C ASN A 164 24.56 -5.12 -7.05
N GLY A 165 24.16 -5.97 -8.00
CA GLY A 165 24.36 -7.42 -7.96
C GLY A 165 23.35 -8.19 -7.10
N GLN A 166 22.50 -7.51 -6.31
CA GLN A 166 21.43 -8.17 -5.56
C GLN A 166 20.28 -8.59 -6.49
N LEU A 167 19.55 -9.65 -6.10
CA LEU A 167 18.39 -10.12 -6.86
C LEU A 167 17.11 -9.52 -6.30
N ARG A 168 16.29 -8.93 -7.18
CA ARG A 168 14.91 -8.50 -6.89
C ARG A 168 13.97 -9.63 -7.25
N LEU A 169 13.17 -10.07 -6.29
CA LEU A 169 12.06 -10.97 -6.53
C LEU A 169 10.86 -10.20 -7.10
N ILE A 170 10.30 -10.73 -8.19
CA ILE A 170 9.00 -10.37 -8.76
C ILE A 170 8.07 -11.55 -8.53
N GLU A 171 6.93 -11.27 -7.90
CA GLU A 171 5.87 -12.22 -7.60
C GLU A 171 4.67 -11.89 -8.47
N GLU A 172 4.57 -12.58 -9.61
CA GLU A 172 3.46 -12.42 -10.54
C GLU A 172 2.32 -13.36 -10.18
N PRO A 173 1.11 -12.87 -9.85
CA PRO A 173 -0.01 -13.74 -9.52
C PRO A 173 -0.41 -14.62 -10.72
N LYS A 174 -0.68 -15.91 -10.45
CA LYS A 174 -1.23 -16.84 -11.44
C LYS A 174 -2.57 -16.32 -12.00
N PRO A 175 -2.98 -16.71 -13.23
CA PRO A 175 -4.09 -16.07 -13.94
C PRO A 175 -5.41 -15.94 -13.16
N PHE A 176 -5.78 -16.97 -12.38
CA PHE A 176 -7.01 -16.93 -11.58
C PHE A 176 -6.93 -15.89 -10.46
N LEU A 177 -5.86 -15.91 -9.65
CA LEU A 177 -5.65 -14.91 -8.59
C LEU A 177 -5.52 -13.50 -9.18
N LYS A 178 -4.82 -13.36 -10.32
CA LYS A 178 -4.68 -12.09 -11.05
C LYS A 178 -6.05 -11.51 -11.44
N ARG A 179 -7.00 -12.36 -11.83
CA ARG A 179 -8.39 -11.96 -12.11
C ARG A 179 -9.12 -11.47 -10.86
N LEU A 180 -9.00 -12.19 -9.73
CA LEU A 180 -9.60 -11.75 -8.46
C LEU A 180 -9.03 -10.40 -8.02
N GLN A 181 -7.71 -10.24 -8.07
CA GLN A 181 -7.03 -9.00 -7.74
C GLN A 181 -7.44 -7.84 -8.67
N ARG A 182 -7.63 -8.09 -9.98
CA ARG A 182 -8.18 -7.06 -10.90
C ARG A 182 -9.60 -6.65 -10.53
N ARG A 183 -10.44 -7.57 -10.07
CA ARG A 183 -11.80 -7.27 -9.59
C ARG A 183 -11.77 -6.43 -8.32
N ILE A 184 -10.89 -6.76 -7.37
CA ILE A 184 -10.63 -5.96 -6.16
C ILE A 184 -10.12 -4.56 -6.54
N LEU A 185 -9.19 -4.47 -7.49
CA LEU A 185 -8.67 -3.18 -7.94
C LEU A 185 -9.77 -2.31 -8.53
N ALA A 186 -10.52 -2.84 -9.50
CA ALA A 186 -11.52 -2.10 -10.24
C ALA A 186 -12.74 -1.72 -9.40
N GLY A 187 -13.28 -2.66 -8.61
CA GLY A 187 -14.53 -2.45 -7.87
C GLY A 187 -14.36 -1.96 -6.43
N LEU A 188 -13.12 -1.78 -5.96
CA LEU A 188 -12.87 -1.31 -4.60
C LEU A 188 -11.71 -0.29 -4.57
N LEU A 189 -10.48 -0.70 -4.89
CA LEU A 189 -9.30 0.15 -4.63
C LEU A 189 -9.25 1.42 -5.48
N ASN A 190 -9.70 1.36 -6.74
CA ASN A 190 -9.73 2.52 -7.64
C ASN A 190 -10.73 3.60 -7.20
N HIS A 191 -11.67 3.29 -6.33
CA HIS A 191 -12.62 4.25 -5.77
C HIS A 191 -12.08 5.01 -4.56
N ILE A 192 -10.87 4.67 -4.10
CA ILE A 192 -10.26 5.29 -2.92
C ILE A 192 -9.16 6.24 -3.39
N PRO A 193 -9.31 7.56 -3.17
CA PRO A 193 -8.31 8.51 -3.63
C PRO A 193 -6.99 8.36 -2.85
N PRO A 194 -5.84 8.21 -3.53
CA PRO A 194 -4.54 8.30 -2.87
C PRO A 194 -4.24 9.75 -2.48
N HIS A 195 -3.14 9.97 -1.74
CA HIS A 195 -2.71 11.33 -1.41
C HIS A 195 -2.48 12.17 -2.68
N PRO A 196 -2.84 13.47 -2.70
CA PRO A 196 -2.58 14.34 -3.86
C PRO A 196 -1.12 14.44 -4.28
N ALA A 197 -0.18 14.29 -3.35
CA ALA A 197 1.25 14.27 -3.62
C ALA A 197 1.76 12.95 -4.25
N ALA A 198 0.94 11.89 -4.30
CA ALA A 198 1.32 10.62 -4.91
C ALA A 198 1.11 10.66 -6.44
N TYR A 199 2.18 10.54 -7.21
CA TYR A 199 2.15 10.51 -8.68
C TYR A 199 2.38 9.12 -9.25
N GLY A 200 3.12 8.26 -8.53
CA GLY A 200 3.38 6.89 -8.97
C GLY A 200 2.10 6.06 -8.90
N PHE A 201 1.79 5.34 -9.98
CA PHE A 201 0.65 4.41 -10.07
C PHE A 201 -0.73 5.05 -9.87
N VAL A 202 -0.86 6.34 -10.15
CA VAL A 202 -2.15 7.04 -10.06
C VAL A 202 -2.64 7.36 -11.48
N PRO A 203 -3.86 6.94 -11.88
CA PRO A 203 -4.42 7.29 -13.18
C PRO A 203 -4.40 8.80 -13.43
N GLY A 204 -3.99 9.20 -14.64
CA GLY A 204 -3.87 10.61 -15.02
C GLY A 204 -2.65 11.35 -14.42
N ARG A 205 -1.83 10.66 -13.62
CA ARG A 205 -0.56 11.18 -13.09
C ARG A 205 0.62 10.41 -13.67
N ASN A 206 1.72 11.11 -13.95
CA ASN A 206 2.95 10.51 -14.44
C ASN A 206 4.20 11.15 -13.83
N CYS A 207 5.37 10.56 -14.08
CA CYS A 207 6.63 11.05 -13.54
C CYS A 207 7.06 12.40 -14.12
N ILE A 208 6.63 12.75 -15.34
CA ILE A 208 6.92 14.06 -15.96
C ILE A 208 6.21 15.16 -15.18
N GLN A 209 4.93 14.98 -14.86
CA GLN A 209 4.17 15.92 -14.04
C GLN A 209 4.71 16.02 -12.61
N ALA A 210 5.20 14.92 -12.04
CA ALA A 210 5.88 14.95 -10.73
C ALA A 210 7.17 15.79 -10.81
N ALA A 211 8.02 15.52 -11.79
CA ALA A 211 9.27 16.24 -12.01
C ALA A 211 9.04 17.73 -12.31
N ALA A 212 7.97 18.08 -13.03
CA ALA A 212 7.59 19.46 -13.34
C ALA A 212 7.44 20.34 -12.09
N ARG A 213 6.99 19.76 -10.96
CA ARG A 213 6.81 20.49 -9.70
C ARG A 213 8.11 20.89 -9.01
N HIS A 214 9.23 20.40 -9.49
CA HIS A 214 10.55 20.60 -8.90
C HIS A 214 11.51 21.32 -9.86
N ALA A 215 11.00 21.82 -11.00
CA ALA A 215 11.82 22.47 -12.02
C ALA A 215 12.19 23.90 -11.62
N GLY A 216 13.44 24.29 -11.84
CA GLY A 216 13.92 25.67 -11.58
C GLY A 216 14.22 25.98 -10.11
N GLU A 217 14.21 24.97 -9.24
CA GLU A 217 14.32 25.17 -7.79
C GLU A 217 15.78 25.23 -7.31
N GLN A 218 16.05 26.02 -6.27
CA GLN A 218 17.43 26.22 -5.77
C GLN A 218 18.05 24.91 -5.25
N ILE A 219 17.23 24.03 -4.69
CA ILE A 219 17.65 22.69 -4.26
C ILE A 219 16.55 21.66 -4.50
N VAL A 220 16.96 20.45 -4.87
CA VAL A 220 16.10 19.27 -4.98
C VAL A 220 16.65 18.16 -4.07
N LEU A 221 15.86 17.71 -3.11
CA LEU A 221 16.18 16.60 -2.22
C LEU A 221 15.37 15.37 -2.61
N CYS A 222 16.06 14.26 -2.86
CA CYS A 222 15.45 12.97 -3.15
C CYS A 222 15.77 11.99 -2.04
N PHE A 223 14.75 11.28 -1.55
CA PHE A 223 14.89 10.16 -0.63
C PHE A 223 14.21 8.93 -1.25
N ASP A 224 14.75 7.75 -1.02
CA ASP A 224 14.21 6.48 -1.56
C ASP A 224 13.79 5.59 -0.40
N LEU A 225 12.58 5.04 -0.46
CA LEU A 225 12.09 4.08 0.54
C LEU A 225 12.68 2.69 0.27
N ALA A 226 13.47 2.18 1.23
CA ALA A 226 14.10 0.88 1.13
C ALA A 226 13.06 -0.24 1.13
N GLN A 227 13.08 -1.08 0.08
CA GLN A 227 12.21 -2.26 -0.07
C GLN A 227 10.73 -1.94 0.14
N PHE A 228 10.26 -0.84 -0.46
CA PHE A 228 8.94 -0.28 -0.22
C PHE A 228 7.80 -1.30 -0.24
N PHE A 229 7.66 -2.09 -1.31
CA PHE A 229 6.61 -3.11 -1.41
C PHE A 229 6.74 -4.22 -0.35
N PRO A 230 7.88 -4.95 -0.24
CA PRO A 230 8.07 -5.95 0.82
C PRO A 230 7.91 -5.41 2.25
N SER A 231 8.18 -4.12 2.48
CA SER A 231 8.03 -3.50 3.81
C SER A 231 6.57 -3.34 4.24
N ILE A 232 5.61 -3.39 3.30
CA ILE A 232 4.19 -3.27 3.57
C ILE A 232 3.65 -4.65 3.93
N THR A 233 3.36 -4.85 5.22
CA THR A 233 2.90 -6.12 5.77
C THR A 233 1.42 -6.35 5.54
N ASP A 234 1.01 -7.62 5.56
CA ASP A 234 -0.40 -8.02 5.57
C ASP A 234 -1.19 -7.38 6.70
N ARG A 235 -0.61 -7.17 7.88
CA ARG A 235 -1.23 -6.47 9.01
C ARG A 235 -1.60 -5.03 8.66
N ARG A 236 -0.76 -4.34 7.88
CA ARG A 236 -1.03 -2.97 7.41
C ARG A 236 -2.17 -2.97 6.39
N ILE A 237 -2.18 -3.93 5.48
CA ILE A 237 -3.27 -4.11 4.49
C ILE A 237 -4.58 -4.49 5.18
N TYR A 238 -4.53 -5.36 6.19
CA TYR A 238 -5.66 -5.71 7.03
C TYR A 238 -6.25 -4.48 7.72
N ALA A 239 -5.41 -3.69 8.39
CA ALA A 239 -5.85 -2.46 9.06
C ALA A 239 -6.46 -1.45 8.07
N LEU A 240 -5.94 -1.38 6.84
CA LEU A 240 -6.51 -0.57 5.78
C LEU A 240 -7.94 -1.03 5.42
N PHE A 241 -8.17 -2.33 5.18
CA PHE A 241 -9.53 -2.83 4.90
C PHE A 241 -10.47 -2.67 6.10
N ARG A 242 -9.95 -2.78 7.34
CA ARG A 242 -10.73 -2.46 8.54
C ARG A 242 -11.14 -0.99 8.61
N ALA A 243 -10.25 -0.07 8.24
CA ALA A 243 -10.57 1.35 8.18
C ALA A 243 -11.59 1.67 7.09
N LEU A 244 -11.55 0.94 5.97
CA LEU A 244 -12.57 1.02 4.91
C LEU A 244 -13.92 0.44 5.33
N GLY A 245 -13.98 -0.29 6.45
CA GLY A 245 -15.22 -0.72 7.07
C GLY A 245 -15.56 -2.18 6.93
N TYR A 246 -14.69 -2.97 6.30
CA TYR A 246 -14.93 -4.40 6.13
C TYR A 246 -14.86 -5.13 7.49
N PRO A 247 -15.81 -6.04 7.78
CA PRO A 247 -15.72 -6.93 8.94
C PRO A 247 -14.42 -7.74 8.97
N ALA A 248 -14.00 -8.17 10.16
CA ALA A 248 -12.67 -8.73 10.37
C ALA A 248 -12.37 -9.93 9.47
N HIS A 249 -13.35 -10.78 9.22
CA HIS A 249 -13.22 -11.94 8.34
C HIS A 249 -13.01 -11.51 6.87
N CYS A 250 -13.86 -10.63 6.34
CA CYS A 250 -13.71 -10.06 4.99
C CYS A 250 -12.38 -9.33 4.82
N ALA A 251 -11.99 -8.50 5.79
CA ALA A 251 -10.73 -7.76 5.76
C ALA A 251 -9.50 -8.68 5.78
N ARG A 252 -9.53 -9.79 6.53
CA ARG A 252 -8.47 -10.81 6.49
C ARG A 252 -8.40 -11.48 5.12
N SER A 253 -9.55 -11.90 4.57
CA SER A 253 -9.61 -12.57 3.28
C SER A 253 -9.20 -11.65 2.13
N LEU A 254 -9.58 -10.37 2.15
CA LEU A 254 -9.10 -9.34 1.23
C LEU A 254 -7.58 -9.13 1.35
N ALA A 255 -7.06 -8.97 2.57
CA ALA A 255 -5.61 -8.90 2.79
C ALA A 255 -4.92 -10.16 2.28
N GLY A 256 -5.51 -11.35 2.52
CA GLY A 256 -5.15 -12.64 1.94
C GLY A 256 -4.97 -12.57 0.42
N LEU A 257 -6.03 -12.21 -0.29
CA LEU A 257 -6.03 -12.18 -1.74
C LEU A 257 -5.03 -11.18 -2.35
N THR A 258 -4.64 -10.12 -1.64
CA THR A 258 -3.82 -9.03 -2.21
C THR A 258 -2.36 -9.01 -1.76
N THR A 259 -1.91 -10.05 -1.08
CA THR A 259 -0.58 -10.12 -0.47
C THR A 259 0.01 -11.53 -0.67
N ALA A 260 1.32 -11.67 -0.57
CA ALA A 260 2.04 -12.91 -0.84
C ALA A 260 2.87 -13.35 0.37
N LEU A 261 3.14 -14.65 0.43
CA LEU A 261 4.13 -15.25 1.32
C LEU A 261 5.11 -16.01 0.42
N THR A 262 6.38 -15.60 0.43
CA THR A 262 7.38 -16.19 -0.44
C THR A 262 7.76 -17.60 0.03
N PRO A 263 7.76 -18.62 -0.84
CA PRO A 263 8.17 -19.98 -0.49
C PRO A 263 9.62 -20.10 -0.04
N ALA A 264 9.91 -21.07 0.84
CA ALA A 264 11.24 -21.27 1.41
C ALA A 264 12.34 -21.44 0.34
N HIS A 265 12.10 -22.25 -0.70
CA HIS A 265 13.08 -22.48 -1.76
C HIS A 265 13.49 -21.19 -2.50
N VAL A 266 12.57 -20.22 -2.64
CA VAL A 266 12.89 -18.91 -3.23
C VAL A 266 13.68 -18.07 -2.23
N LEU A 267 13.30 -18.06 -0.95
CA LEU A 267 13.97 -17.29 0.11
C LEU A 267 15.44 -17.70 0.28
N HIS A 268 15.77 -18.99 0.07
CA HIS A 268 17.12 -19.51 0.14
C HIS A 268 18.03 -19.08 -1.03
N THR A 269 17.50 -18.39 -2.03
CA THR A 269 18.31 -17.87 -3.13
C THR A 269 19.40 -16.92 -2.63
N ALA A 270 20.65 -17.14 -3.05
CA ALA A 270 21.78 -16.29 -2.72
C ALA A 270 21.58 -14.86 -3.25
N ASN A 271 22.07 -13.86 -2.51
CA ASN A 271 21.97 -12.43 -2.87
C ASN A 271 20.54 -11.88 -3.05
N LEU A 272 19.52 -12.59 -2.56
CA LEU A 272 18.14 -12.10 -2.58
C LEU A 272 18.00 -10.84 -1.72
N ALA A 273 17.54 -9.75 -2.33
CA ALA A 273 17.25 -8.52 -1.64
C ALA A 273 15.98 -8.66 -0.77
N ALA A 274 15.95 -7.98 0.38
CA ALA A 274 14.79 -7.94 1.28
C ALA A 274 14.36 -9.30 1.86
N ARG A 275 15.28 -10.28 1.98
CA ARG A 275 14.96 -11.63 2.48
C ARG A 275 14.16 -11.61 3.79
N ASP A 276 14.53 -10.75 4.73
CA ASP A 276 13.83 -10.62 6.02
C ASP A 276 12.36 -10.21 5.85
N GLN A 277 12.08 -9.23 4.98
CA GLN A 277 10.72 -8.80 4.67
C GLN A 277 9.94 -9.88 3.92
N LEU A 278 10.57 -10.51 2.92
CA LEU A 278 9.96 -11.55 2.08
C LEU A 278 9.60 -12.82 2.87
N SER A 279 10.30 -13.10 3.98
CA SER A 279 9.99 -14.20 4.89
C SER A 279 8.64 -14.04 5.61
N ASN A 280 8.09 -12.83 5.61
CA ASN A 280 6.78 -12.51 6.15
C ASN A 280 5.80 -12.21 5.02
N ARG A 281 4.52 -12.24 5.38
CA ARG A 281 3.45 -11.92 4.45
C ARG A 281 3.47 -10.43 4.11
N HIS A 282 3.62 -10.10 2.83
CA HIS A 282 3.92 -8.74 2.37
C HIS A 282 3.17 -8.41 1.07
N LEU A 283 3.34 -7.17 0.59
CA LEU A 283 2.77 -6.71 -0.66
C LEU A 283 3.69 -7.10 -1.84
N PRO A 284 3.26 -8.00 -2.75
CA PRO A 284 4.11 -8.54 -3.81
C PRO A 284 4.40 -7.50 -4.91
N GLN A 285 5.61 -7.56 -5.49
CA GLN A 285 5.94 -6.81 -6.71
C GLN A 285 5.49 -7.61 -7.93
N GLY A 286 4.40 -7.19 -8.59
CA GLY A 286 3.85 -7.88 -9.78
C GLY A 286 2.33 -8.06 -9.74
N ALA A 287 1.70 -7.96 -8.57
CA ALA A 287 0.25 -8.01 -8.45
C ALA A 287 -0.42 -6.69 -8.87
N PRO A 288 -1.57 -6.74 -9.57
CA PRO A 288 -2.29 -5.55 -10.03
C PRO A 288 -2.81 -4.68 -8.88
N THR A 289 -3.08 -5.24 -7.70
CA THR A 289 -3.55 -4.49 -6.52
C THR A 289 -2.44 -3.79 -5.76
N SER A 290 -1.21 -4.29 -5.85
CA SER A 290 -0.08 -3.79 -5.06
C SER A 290 0.18 -2.29 -5.25
N PRO A 291 0.18 -1.73 -6.46
CA PRO A 291 0.42 -0.30 -6.65
C PRO A 291 -0.57 0.60 -5.90
N ALA A 292 -1.87 0.29 -5.97
CA ALA A 292 -2.91 1.05 -5.29
C ALA A 292 -2.80 0.90 -3.77
N LEU A 293 -2.63 -0.33 -3.27
CA LEU A 293 -2.45 -0.60 -1.85
C LEU A 293 -1.18 0.04 -1.27
N ALA A 294 -0.11 0.13 -2.06
CA ALA A 294 1.12 0.80 -1.64
C ALA A 294 0.90 2.30 -1.42
N ASN A 295 0.19 2.95 -2.35
CA ASN A 295 -0.16 4.37 -2.20
C ASN A 295 -1.06 4.62 -1.00
N LEU A 296 -2.10 3.80 -0.81
CA LEU A 296 -3.01 3.94 0.33
C LEU A 296 -2.31 3.66 1.67
N SER A 297 -1.38 2.71 1.69
CA SER A 297 -0.56 2.40 2.89
C SER A 297 0.41 3.53 3.26
N ALA A 298 0.84 4.33 2.28
CA ALA A 298 1.70 5.49 2.47
C ALA A 298 0.92 6.79 2.73
N LEU A 299 -0.43 6.77 2.78
CA LEU A 299 -1.25 7.97 2.92
C LEU A 299 -0.85 8.85 4.12
N GLN A 300 -0.61 8.25 5.29
CA GLN A 300 -0.23 9.00 6.50
C GLN A 300 1.21 9.52 6.42
N LEU A 301 2.11 8.79 5.76
CA LEU A 301 3.45 9.27 5.45
C LEU A 301 3.36 10.54 4.59
N ASP A 302 2.59 10.48 3.51
CA ASP A 302 2.44 11.59 2.58
C ASP A 302 1.81 12.82 3.25
N ARG A 303 0.81 12.63 4.13
CA ARG A 303 0.19 13.74 4.87
C ARG A 303 1.19 14.47 5.75
N ARG A 304 2.04 13.74 6.47
CA ARG A 304 3.06 14.33 7.34
C ARG A 304 4.16 15.02 6.55
N LEU A 305 4.64 14.39 5.48
CA LEU A 305 5.68 14.95 4.62
C LEU A 305 5.18 16.17 3.84
N ALA A 306 3.95 16.14 3.34
CA ALA A 306 3.33 17.29 2.70
C ALA A 306 3.10 18.44 3.69
N GLY A 307 2.68 18.15 4.92
CA GLY A 307 2.56 19.16 5.99
C GLY A 307 3.91 19.81 6.33
N LEU A 308 4.98 19.01 6.45
CA LEU A 308 6.33 19.51 6.64
C LEU A 308 6.76 20.40 5.46
N ALA A 309 6.60 19.93 4.22
CA ALA A 309 6.95 20.70 3.03
C ALA A 309 6.20 22.04 2.98
N HIS A 310 4.89 22.02 3.25
CA HIS A 310 4.06 23.22 3.29
C HIS A 310 4.56 24.23 4.33
N SER A 311 4.92 23.78 5.54
CA SER A 311 5.45 24.67 6.59
C SER A 311 6.79 25.35 6.24
N LEU A 312 7.52 24.79 5.27
CA LEU A 312 8.81 25.29 4.81
C LEU A 312 8.71 26.06 3.48
N GLY A 313 7.50 26.21 2.92
CA GLY A 313 7.32 26.75 1.57
C GLY A 313 7.92 25.86 0.47
N ALA A 314 8.07 24.56 0.73
CA ALA A 314 8.66 23.60 -0.19
C ALA A 314 7.61 22.81 -0.98
N SER A 315 7.98 22.36 -2.17
CA SER A 315 7.21 21.41 -2.97
C SER A 315 7.52 19.96 -2.56
N TYR A 316 6.51 19.10 -2.52
CA TYR A 316 6.66 17.67 -2.24
C TYR A 316 5.88 16.81 -3.25
N THR A 317 6.53 15.76 -3.77
CA THR A 317 5.90 14.69 -4.53
C THR A 317 6.45 13.33 -4.14
N ARG A 318 5.65 12.28 -4.37
CA ARG A 318 6.08 10.88 -4.26
C ARG A 318 5.77 10.12 -5.54
N TYR A 319 6.79 9.49 -6.12
CA TYR A 319 6.63 8.56 -7.24
C TYR A 319 7.05 7.16 -6.80
N ALA A 320 6.06 6.29 -6.53
CA ALA A 320 6.31 4.98 -5.91
C ALA A 320 7.08 5.12 -4.57
N ASP A 321 8.31 4.64 -4.51
CA ASP A 321 9.25 4.70 -3.39
C ASP A 321 10.14 5.96 -3.37
N ASP A 322 10.20 6.73 -4.47
CA ASP A 322 10.95 7.97 -4.54
C ASP A 322 10.15 9.14 -3.93
N LEU A 323 10.69 9.75 -2.88
CA LEU A 323 10.20 10.98 -2.24
C LEU A 323 11.03 12.15 -2.75
N THR A 324 10.40 13.19 -3.28
CA THR A 324 11.10 14.38 -3.79
C THR A 324 10.59 15.65 -3.14
N PHE A 325 11.53 16.47 -2.67
CA PHE A 325 11.29 17.80 -2.15
C PHE A 325 12.09 18.84 -2.96
N SER A 326 11.58 20.05 -3.06
CA SER A 326 12.33 21.17 -3.65
C SER A 326 11.90 22.51 -3.08
N GLY A 327 12.76 23.51 -3.23
CA GLY A 327 12.50 24.88 -2.79
C GLY A 327 13.79 25.66 -2.61
N ASP A 328 13.74 26.64 -1.69
CA ASP A 328 14.88 27.42 -1.23
C ASP A 328 15.99 26.54 -0.62
N ALA A 329 17.27 26.87 -0.85
CA ALA A 329 18.39 26.07 -0.38
C ALA A 329 18.40 25.83 1.16
N ARG A 330 17.83 26.75 1.94
CA ARG A 330 17.78 26.70 3.42
C ARG A 330 16.90 25.57 3.97
N ILE A 331 16.00 24.99 3.16
CA ILE A 331 15.13 23.88 3.61
C ILE A 331 15.92 22.57 3.79
N ALA A 332 17.07 22.42 3.13
CA ALA A 332 17.75 21.15 3.00
C ALA A 332 18.19 20.54 4.35
N PRO A 333 18.83 21.27 5.28
CA PRO A 333 19.22 20.70 6.58
C PRO A 333 18.00 20.26 7.41
N ILE A 334 16.90 21.01 7.33
CA ILE A 334 15.66 20.70 8.05
C ILE A 334 15.06 19.39 7.51
N LEU A 335 14.94 19.27 6.19
CA LEU A 335 14.40 18.07 5.55
C LEU A 335 15.29 16.84 5.79
N GLN A 336 16.61 16.99 5.70
CA GLN A 336 17.55 15.89 5.97
C GLN A 336 17.43 15.35 7.40
N ARG A 337 17.04 16.20 8.37
CA ARG A 337 16.80 15.78 9.76
C ARG A 337 15.40 15.22 9.97
N ALA A 338 14.37 15.90 9.47
CA ALA A 338 12.98 15.58 9.78
C ALA A 338 12.41 14.43 8.93
N VAL A 339 12.79 14.31 7.66
CA VAL A 339 12.25 13.27 6.76
C VAL A 339 12.58 11.86 7.27
N PRO A 340 13.84 11.53 7.67
CA PRO A 340 14.14 10.20 8.22
C PRO A 340 13.31 9.85 9.46
N GLN A 341 13.06 10.82 10.35
CA GLN A 341 12.25 10.64 11.56
C GLN A 341 10.80 10.33 11.20
N ILE A 342 10.19 11.13 10.32
CA ILE A 342 8.81 10.90 9.87
C ILE A 342 8.69 9.54 9.17
N VAL A 343 9.63 9.19 8.30
CA VAL A 343 9.64 7.90 7.59
C VAL A 343 9.69 6.72 8.57
N ALA A 344 10.59 6.78 9.57
CA ALA A 344 10.75 5.75 10.58
C ALA A 344 9.49 5.59 11.46
N GLU A 345 8.92 6.70 11.93
CA GLU A 345 7.69 6.71 12.74
C GLU A 345 6.47 6.16 11.96
N GLN A 346 6.49 6.25 10.63
CA GLN A 346 5.46 5.67 9.76
C GLN A 346 5.78 4.21 9.37
N GLY A 347 6.79 3.60 9.98
CA GLY A 347 7.14 2.19 9.81
C GLY A 347 7.85 1.87 8.50
N PHE A 348 8.41 2.87 7.83
CA PHE A 348 9.22 2.70 6.61
C PHE A 348 10.70 2.94 6.93
N ARG A 349 11.58 2.63 5.97
CA ARG A 349 13.02 2.89 6.08
C ARG A 349 13.50 3.60 4.83
N LEU A 350 14.45 4.52 5.01
CA LEU A 350 15.15 5.14 3.88
C LEU A 350 16.29 4.25 3.39
N ASN A 351 16.66 4.45 2.13
CA ASN A 351 17.91 3.98 1.55
C ASN A 351 18.93 5.13 1.56
N PRO A 352 19.89 5.16 2.51
CA PRO A 352 20.84 6.28 2.65
C PRO A 352 21.68 6.46 1.38
N ALA A 353 22.09 5.37 0.74
CA ALA A 353 22.92 5.38 -0.47
C ALA A 353 22.21 6.01 -1.68
N LYS A 354 20.87 6.13 -1.64
CA LYS A 354 20.08 6.76 -2.70
C LYS A 354 19.55 8.14 -2.31
N THR A 355 19.85 8.62 -1.11
CA THR A 355 19.48 9.97 -0.69
C THR A 355 20.38 10.97 -1.41
N ARG A 356 19.79 11.99 -2.03
CA ARG A 356 20.52 12.99 -2.82
C ARG A 356 20.04 14.39 -2.47
N ALA A 357 20.97 15.30 -2.22
CA ALA A 357 20.71 16.73 -2.18
C ALA A 357 21.39 17.37 -3.40
N GLN A 358 20.60 18.00 -4.27
CA GLN A 358 21.04 18.47 -5.58
C GLN A 358 20.83 19.99 -5.64
N PRO A 359 21.85 20.81 -5.36
CA PRO A 359 21.74 22.26 -5.49
C PRO A 359 21.73 22.68 -6.97
N ALA A 360 21.22 23.86 -7.28
CA ALA A 360 21.00 24.32 -8.66
C ALA A 360 22.26 24.39 -9.54
N HIS A 361 23.44 24.60 -8.95
CA HIS A 361 24.73 24.60 -9.67
C HIS A 361 25.23 23.20 -10.05
N HIS A 362 24.62 22.15 -9.50
CA HIS A 362 24.82 20.77 -9.91
C HIS A 362 23.61 20.26 -10.68
N ARG A 363 23.77 19.15 -11.40
CA ARG A 363 22.66 18.51 -12.10
C ARG A 363 21.60 18.06 -11.09
N GLN A 364 20.38 18.55 -11.26
CA GLN A 364 19.19 18.14 -10.52
C GLN A 364 18.37 17.15 -11.34
N THR A 365 18.02 16.03 -10.73
CA THR A 365 17.21 15.00 -11.35
C THR A 365 16.08 14.52 -10.45
N VAL A 366 14.91 14.31 -11.06
CA VAL A 366 13.72 13.72 -10.44
C VAL A 366 13.22 12.62 -11.35
N THR A 367 13.10 11.39 -10.86
CA THR A 367 12.65 10.23 -11.66
C THR A 367 13.41 10.03 -12.99
N GLY A 368 14.70 10.42 -13.04
CA GLY A 368 15.53 10.34 -14.24
C GLY A 368 15.41 11.52 -15.23
N ILE A 369 14.53 12.48 -14.94
CA ILE A 369 14.35 13.72 -15.72
C ILE A 369 15.20 14.82 -15.09
N THR A 370 15.93 15.58 -15.91
CA THR A 370 16.69 16.74 -15.44
C THR A 370 15.74 17.93 -15.24
N VAL A 371 15.89 18.64 -14.11
CA VAL A 371 14.92 19.68 -13.67
C VAL A 371 15.56 21.03 -13.31
N ASN A 372 16.84 21.27 -13.61
CA ASN A 372 17.56 22.49 -13.22
C ASN A 372 16.84 23.81 -13.54
N GLU A 373 16.24 23.92 -14.73
CA GLU A 373 15.52 25.13 -15.19
C GLU A 373 14.20 24.70 -15.84
N THR A 374 14.32 23.82 -16.84
CA THR A 374 13.21 23.21 -17.55
C THR A 374 13.36 21.71 -17.58
N LEU A 375 12.28 21.00 -17.89
CA LEU A 375 12.31 19.55 -18.02
C LEU A 375 13.17 19.15 -19.23
N ASN A 376 14.12 18.25 -18.97
CA ASN A 376 15.03 17.77 -19.98
C ASN A 376 15.27 16.26 -19.83
N PRO A 377 15.35 15.52 -20.95
CA PRO A 377 15.79 14.13 -20.90
C PRO A 377 17.23 14.05 -20.41
N ALA A 378 17.62 12.91 -19.84
CA ALA A 378 19.02 12.66 -19.52
C ALA A 378 19.89 12.81 -20.77
N ARG A 379 20.99 13.58 -20.65
CA ARG A 379 21.89 13.89 -21.77
C ARG A 379 22.37 12.65 -22.51
N GLY A 380 22.84 11.63 -21.78
CA GLY A 380 23.30 10.37 -22.38
C GLY A 380 22.23 9.67 -23.21
N SER A 381 20.98 9.63 -22.72
CA SER A 381 19.86 9.04 -23.47
C SER A 381 19.55 9.83 -24.74
N TYR A 382 19.56 11.16 -24.67
CA TYR A 382 19.36 12.02 -25.84
C TYR A 382 20.49 11.90 -26.87
N ASP A 383 21.74 11.85 -26.40
CA ASP A 383 22.93 11.70 -27.24
C ASP A 383 22.94 10.32 -27.94
N LEU A 384 22.55 9.26 -27.24
CA LEU A 384 22.38 7.93 -27.82
C LEU A 384 21.33 7.90 -28.93
N LEU A 385 20.20 8.59 -28.75
CA LEU A 385 19.17 8.71 -29.79
C LEU A 385 19.70 9.43 -31.03
N LYS A 386 20.41 10.55 -30.85
CA LYS A 386 21.05 11.25 -31.98
C LYS A 386 22.05 10.34 -32.71
N ALA A 387 22.89 9.62 -31.99
CA ALA A 387 23.87 8.70 -32.58
C ALA A 387 23.19 7.55 -33.33
N THR A 388 22.10 7.01 -32.78
CA THR A 388 21.29 5.96 -33.41
C THR A 388 20.68 6.46 -34.73
N ILE A 389 20.10 7.66 -34.73
CA ILE A 389 19.52 8.27 -35.93
C ILE A 389 20.62 8.59 -36.97
N HIS A 390 21.79 9.04 -36.52
CA HIS A 390 22.92 9.28 -37.41
C HIS A 390 23.42 7.98 -38.07
N HIS A 391 23.46 6.85 -37.37
CA HIS A 391 23.79 5.58 -38.02
C HIS A 391 22.74 5.16 -39.05
N LEU A 392 21.45 5.38 -38.73
CA LEU A 392 20.37 5.16 -39.69
C LEU A 392 20.48 6.02 -40.94
N SER A 393 21.19 7.16 -40.94
CA SER A 393 21.34 7.95 -42.17
C SER A 393 22.23 7.26 -43.22
N ARG A 394 22.90 6.15 -42.87
CA ARG A 394 23.62 5.30 -43.83
C ARG A 394 22.61 4.41 -44.57
N PRO A 395 22.56 4.45 -45.92
CA PRO A 395 21.56 3.69 -46.67
C PRO A 395 21.72 2.16 -46.58
N THR A 396 22.91 1.70 -46.22
CA THR A 396 23.26 0.28 -46.02
C THR A 396 22.89 -0.26 -44.64
N ASP A 397 22.40 0.56 -43.71
CA ASP A 397 22.03 0.10 -42.37
C ASP A 397 20.79 -0.81 -42.42
N PRO A 398 20.90 -2.10 -42.07
CA PRO A 398 19.80 -3.05 -42.19
C PRO A 398 18.61 -2.70 -41.29
N ARG A 399 18.84 -1.91 -40.23
CA ARG A 399 17.79 -1.50 -39.28
C ARG A 399 16.77 -0.53 -39.87
N ARG A 400 17.05 0.06 -41.04
CA ARG A 400 16.08 0.90 -41.79
C ARG A 400 14.81 0.15 -42.16
N HIS A 401 14.90 -1.18 -42.34
CA HIS A 401 13.77 -2.02 -42.73
C HIS A 401 13.19 -2.82 -41.55
N ASP A 402 13.82 -2.74 -40.38
CA ASP A 402 13.33 -3.38 -39.16
C ASP A 402 12.22 -2.54 -38.53
N ARG A 403 10.97 -2.98 -38.77
CA ARG A 403 9.77 -2.33 -38.24
C ARG A 403 9.74 -2.29 -36.71
N ALA A 404 10.24 -3.33 -36.03
CA ALA A 404 10.21 -3.39 -34.57
C ALA A 404 11.22 -2.40 -33.97
N PHE A 405 12.41 -2.31 -34.56
CA PHE A 405 13.41 -1.32 -34.19
C PHE A 405 12.92 0.12 -34.40
N LEU A 406 12.35 0.41 -35.58
CA LEU A 406 11.80 1.74 -35.87
C LEU A 406 10.67 2.12 -34.91
N ALA A 407 9.75 1.18 -34.62
CA ALA A 407 8.70 1.40 -33.64
C ALA A 407 9.26 1.70 -32.24
N ASN A 408 10.31 0.99 -31.81
CA ASN A 408 11.01 1.27 -30.56
C ASN A 408 11.65 2.67 -30.56
N LEU A 409 12.30 3.05 -31.65
CA LEU A 409 12.95 4.35 -31.81
C LEU A 409 11.93 5.50 -31.78
N HIS A 410 10.82 5.37 -32.52
CA HIS A 410 9.70 6.32 -32.47
C HIS A 410 9.15 6.44 -31.04
N GLY A 411 8.97 5.34 -30.32
CA GLY A 411 8.53 5.37 -28.91
C GLY A 411 9.49 6.14 -27.99
N ARG A 412 10.81 5.96 -28.17
CA ARG A 412 11.82 6.70 -27.40
C ARG A 412 11.83 8.20 -27.75
N ILE A 413 11.63 8.55 -29.02
CA ILE A 413 11.51 9.96 -29.44
C ILE A 413 10.23 10.57 -28.88
N ALA A 414 9.10 9.86 -28.92
CA ALA A 414 7.84 10.30 -28.34
C ALA A 414 7.97 10.53 -26.82
N TRP A 415 8.71 9.67 -26.11
CA TRP A 415 9.05 9.89 -24.70
C TRP A 415 9.84 11.20 -24.49
N VAL A 416 10.85 11.46 -25.31
CA VAL A 416 11.59 12.74 -25.26
C VAL A 416 10.68 13.92 -25.55
N ALA A 417 9.76 13.80 -26.52
CA ALA A 417 8.82 14.86 -26.87
C ALA A 417 7.85 15.19 -25.72
N GLN A 418 7.44 14.19 -24.93
CA GLN A 418 6.64 14.42 -23.72
C GLN A 418 7.41 15.19 -22.64
N ILE A 419 8.72 14.98 -22.51
CA ILE A 419 9.56 15.70 -21.54
C ILE A 419 9.89 17.11 -22.04
N ASN A 420 10.29 17.22 -23.31
CA ASN A 420 10.72 18.47 -23.93
C ASN A 420 10.30 18.47 -25.42
N PRO A 421 9.19 19.15 -25.76
CA PRO A 421 8.62 19.11 -27.10
C PRO A 421 9.60 19.57 -28.20
N ALA A 422 10.39 20.61 -27.94
CA ALA A 422 11.34 21.14 -28.91
C ALA A 422 12.46 20.14 -29.24
N LYS A 423 13.02 19.47 -28.23
CA LYS A 423 14.01 18.41 -28.44
C LYS A 423 13.41 17.19 -29.12
N GLY A 424 12.16 16.86 -28.81
CA GLY A 424 11.41 15.79 -29.48
C GLY A 424 11.23 16.05 -30.97
N ALA A 425 10.74 17.23 -31.33
CA ALA A 425 10.58 17.66 -32.73
C ALA A 425 11.90 17.56 -33.50
N LYS A 426 12.99 18.09 -32.93
CA LYS A 426 14.33 18.00 -33.54
C LYS A 426 14.79 16.55 -33.81
N LEU A 427 14.46 15.60 -32.93
CA LEU A 427 14.78 14.18 -33.18
C LEU A 427 13.88 13.57 -34.25
N HIS A 428 12.60 13.95 -34.28
CA HIS A 428 11.65 13.50 -35.29
C HIS A 428 12.08 13.94 -36.69
N ASP A 429 12.42 15.22 -36.86
CA ASP A 429 12.88 15.77 -38.13
C ASP A 429 14.16 15.09 -38.61
N ARG A 430 15.09 14.82 -37.70
CA ARG A 430 16.32 14.08 -38.00
C ARG A 430 16.06 12.65 -38.43
N LEU A 431 15.12 11.96 -37.78
CA LEU A 431 14.76 10.59 -38.17
C LEU A 431 14.09 10.57 -39.54
N HIS A 432 13.17 11.50 -39.78
CA HIS A 432 12.51 11.64 -41.08
C HIS A 432 13.54 11.90 -42.21
N ALA A 433 14.46 12.86 -42.01
CA ALA A 433 15.53 13.13 -42.96
C ALA A 433 16.46 11.92 -43.19
N ALA A 434 16.81 11.19 -42.12
CA ALA A 434 17.65 10.00 -42.22
C ALA A 434 16.98 8.90 -43.06
N LEU A 435 15.68 8.67 -42.91
CA LEU A 435 14.95 7.65 -43.66
C LEU A 435 14.69 8.03 -45.12
N LEU A 436 14.66 9.33 -45.44
CA LEU A 436 14.52 9.83 -46.81
C LEU A 436 15.82 9.85 -47.62
N THR A 437 16.99 9.69 -46.98
CA THR A 437 18.27 9.70 -47.70
C THR A 437 18.32 8.52 -48.69
N PRO A 438 18.43 8.76 -50.02
CA PRO A 438 18.36 7.72 -51.03
C PRO A 438 19.48 6.69 -50.89
N GLN A 439 19.21 5.45 -51.32
CA GLN A 439 20.27 4.46 -51.54
C GLN A 439 21.01 4.87 -52.81
N ASP A 440 22.27 5.30 -52.67
CA ASP A 440 23.15 5.42 -53.83
C ASP A 440 23.21 4.04 -54.50
N SER A 441 22.89 4.03 -55.79
CA SER A 441 22.60 2.86 -56.62
C SER A 441 23.83 2.01 -56.90
#